data_AF-A0A7R9A179-F1
#
_entry.id   AF-A0A7R9A179-F1
#
_cell.length_a   1.000
_cell.length_b   1.000
_cell.length_c   1.000
_cell.angle_alpha   90.00
_cell.angle_beta   90.00
_cell.angle_gamma   90.00
#
_symmetry.space_group_name_H-M   'P 1'
#
loop_
_entity.id
_entity.type
_entity.pdbx_description
1 polymer ?
#
loop_
_entity_poly.entity_id
_entity_poly.type
_entity_poly.pdbx_seq_one_letter_code
_entity_poly.pdbx_strand_id
1 'polypeptide(L)'
;MFEGIEDENLVAGAQFHAQTAQGTQIITIADVEGDMVKIDANHPLAGETLHFEVEVLDVRDATEEEIAHGHPHAPGGCGHDHG
;
A
#
# COMPACT_ATOMS: atom_id res chain seq x y z
N MET A 1 14.69 12.78 -8.10
CA MET A 1 13.41 12.11 -7.76
C MET A 1 12.33 12.43 -8.78
N PHE A 2 12.15 13.71 -9.16
CA PHE A 2 11.19 14.14 -10.18
C PHE A 2 11.83 14.55 -11.51
N GLU A 3 13.04 14.04 -11.78
CA GLU A 3 13.79 14.38 -12.99
C GLU A 3 13.10 13.73 -14.21
N GLY A 4 12.70 14.55 -15.19
CA GLY A 4 11.97 14.09 -16.38
C GLY A 4 10.44 14.11 -16.26
N ILE A 5 9.89 14.66 -15.17
CA ILE A 5 8.46 14.94 -15.04
C ILE A 5 8.22 16.40 -15.41
N GLU A 6 7.27 16.65 -16.33
CA GLU A 6 6.90 18.02 -16.71
C GLU A 6 6.30 18.75 -15.50
N ASP A 7 6.68 20.02 -15.30
CA ASP A 7 6.27 20.83 -14.13
C ASP A 7 4.74 20.90 -13.96
N GLU A 8 4.00 20.82 -15.06
CA GLU A 8 2.53 20.79 -15.08
C GLU A 8 1.93 19.59 -14.31
N ASN A 9 2.71 18.52 -14.12
CA ASN A 9 2.31 17.31 -13.39
C ASN A 9 2.78 17.32 -11.92
N LEU A 10 3.56 18.32 -11.51
CA LEU A 10 3.98 18.52 -10.12
C LEU A 10 2.95 19.37 -9.38
N VAL A 11 1.82 18.75 -9.06
CA VAL A 11 0.69 19.40 -8.38
C VAL A 11 0.35 18.69 -7.07
N ALA A 12 -0.18 19.42 -6.10
CA ALA A 12 -0.67 18.84 -4.85
C ALA A 12 -1.70 17.72 -5.12
N GLY A 13 -1.53 16.58 -4.46
CA GLY A 13 -2.32 15.36 -4.67
C GLY A 13 -1.75 14.39 -5.71
N ALA A 14 -0.76 14.78 -6.53
CA ALA A 14 -0.13 13.86 -7.47
C ALA A 14 0.64 12.75 -6.73
N GLN A 15 0.58 11.52 -7.25
CA GLN A 15 1.20 10.35 -6.65
C GLN A 15 2.32 9.76 -7.51
N PHE A 16 3.41 9.36 -6.88
CA PHE A 16 4.59 8.82 -7.55
C PHE A 16 5.13 7.60 -6.82
N HIS A 17 5.80 6.73 -7.58
CA HIS A 17 6.56 5.62 -7.01
C HIS A 17 7.99 6.09 -6.74
N ALA A 18 8.37 6.07 -5.47
CA ALA A 18 9.68 6.45 -4.97
C ALA A 18 10.52 5.20 -4.68
N GLN A 19 11.73 5.13 -5.21
CA GLN A 19 12.71 4.15 -4.73
C GLN A 19 13.32 4.68 -3.42
N THR A 20 13.06 3.97 -2.31
CA THR A 20 13.64 4.28 -0.99
C THR A 20 14.59 3.16 -0.56
N ALA A 21 15.34 3.38 0.53
CA ALA A 21 16.17 2.32 1.13
C ALA A 21 15.36 1.10 1.60
N GLN A 22 14.05 1.26 1.80
CA GLN A 22 13.12 0.21 2.19
C GLN A 22 12.36 -0.41 1.00
N GLY A 23 12.74 -0.08 -0.24
CA GLY A 23 12.05 -0.52 -1.45
C GLY A 23 11.18 0.58 -2.07
N THR A 24 10.34 0.17 -3.03
CA THR A 24 9.45 1.08 -3.76
C THR A 24 8.26 1.46 -2.88
N GLN A 25 8.05 2.76 -2.68
CA GLN A 25 6.94 3.31 -1.90
C GLN A 25 6.11 4.26 -2.75
N ILE A 26 4.81 4.38 -2.46
CA ILE A 26 3.96 5.40 -3.06
C ILE A 26 4.07 6.66 -2.19
N ILE A 27 4.35 7.78 -2.82
CA ILE A 27 4.41 9.10 -2.19
C ILE A 27 3.41 10.04 -2.85
N THR A 28 2.89 11.00 -2.09
CA THR A 28 1.95 12.01 -2.58
C THR A 28 2.55 13.40 -2.42
N ILE A 29 2.43 14.28 -3.41
CA ILE A 29 2.80 15.68 -3.25
C ILE A 29 1.78 16.36 -2.34
N ALA A 30 2.23 16.85 -1.19
CA ALA A 30 1.40 17.58 -0.25
C ALA A 30 1.28 19.07 -0.64
N ASP A 31 2.37 19.66 -1.14
CA ASP A 31 2.42 21.06 -1.54
C ASP A 31 3.59 21.35 -2.48
N VAL A 32 3.50 22.44 -3.25
CA VAL A 32 4.56 22.91 -4.16
C VAL A 32 4.78 24.41 -3.95
N GLU A 33 5.97 24.77 -3.45
CA GLU A 33 6.38 26.13 -3.15
C GLU A 33 7.61 26.51 -3.99
N GLY A 34 7.37 27.13 -5.16
CA GLY A 34 8.44 27.49 -6.09
C GLY A 34 9.24 26.26 -6.53
N ASP A 35 10.52 26.21 -6.20
CA ASP A 35 11.42 25.09 -6.53
C ASP A 35 11.41 23.96 -5.47
N MET A 36 10.58 24.08 -4.42
CA MET A 36 10.48 23.09 -3.35
C MET A 36 9.16 22.31 -3.42
N VAL A 37 9.25 20.98 -3.36
CA VAL A 37 8.10 20.08 -3.32
C VAL A 37 8.03 19.41 -1.95
N LYS A 38 6.91 19.58 -1.26
CA LYS A 38 6.61 18.88 -0.01
C LYS A 38 5.94 17.55 -0.33
N ILE A 39 6.46 16.47 0.24
CA ILE A 39 6.02 15.10 -0.02
C ILE A 39 5.44 14.51 1.26
N ASP A 40 4.33 13.80 1.13
CA ASP A 40 3.78 12.90 2.13
C ASP A 40 4.06 11.45 1.72
N ALA A 41 4.78 10.72 2.58
CA ALA A 41 5.12 9.31 2.41
C ALA A 41 4.36 8.39 3.38
N ASN A 42 3.38 8.93 4.11
CA ASN A 42 2.52 8.12 4.95
C ASN A 42 1.53 7.32 4.09
N HIS A 43 1.01 6.22 4.65
CA HIS A 43 -0.12 5.52 4.05
C HIS A 43 -1.32 6.50 3.91
N PRO A 44 -2.16 6.41 2.86
CA PRO A 44 -3.30 7.32 2.68
C PRO A 44 -4.31 7.39 3.84
N LEU A 45 -4.26 6.40 4.74
CA LEU A 45 -5.12 6.29 5.92
C LEU A 45 -4.35 6.49 7.24
N ALA A 46 -3.10 6.96 7.18
CA ALA A 46 -2.30 7.21 8.38
C ALA A 46 -2.86 8.42 9.15
N GLY A 47 -3.08 8.24 10.45
CA GLY A 47 -3.69 9.27 11.30
C GLY A 47 -5.22 9.32 11.22
N GLU A 48 -5.83 8.64 10.26
CA GLU A 48 -7.28 8.53 10.15
C GLU A 48 -7.84 7.52 11.16
N THR A 49 -8.97 7.87 11.77
CA THR A 49 -9.75 6.91 12.58
C THR A 49 -10.60 6.09 11.63
N LEU A 50 -10.27 4.81 11.48
CA LEU A 50 -11.01 3.91 10.61
C LEU A 50 -12.24 3.35 11.32
N HIS A 51 -13.42 3.60 10.77
CA HIS A 51 -14.68 3.08 11.27
C HIS A 51 -15.11 1.88 10.41
N PHE A 52 -15.23 0.72 11.03
CA PHE A 52 -15.66 -0.51 10.38
C PHE A 52 -16.93 -1.03 11.03
N GLU A 53 -17.88 -1.48 10.21
CA GLU A 53 -18.98 -2.35 10.61
C GLU A 53 -18.61 -3.76 10.17
N VAL A 54 -18.46 -4.68 11.12
CA VAL A 54 -17.95 -6.03 10.87
C VAL A 54 -18.96 -7.06 11.37
N GLU A 55 -19.26 -8.04 10.53
CA GLU A 55 -20.01 -9.24 10.88
C GLU A 55 -19.11 -10.47 10.72
N VAL A 56 -19.11 -11.36 11.72
CA VAL A 56 -18.36 -12.62 11.65
C VAL A 56 -19.23 -13.66 10.96
N LEU A 57 -18.83 -14.06 9.74
CA LEU A 57 -19.60 -15.00 8.93
C LEU A 57 -19.26 -16.47 9.24
N ASP A 58 -17.99 -16.78 9.54
CA ASP A 58 -17.52 -18.14 9.81
C ASP A 58 -16.21 -18.13 10.62
N VAL A 59 -15.96 -19.21 11.35
CA VAL A 59 -14.72 -19.43 12.12
C VAL A 59 -14.32 -20.89 11.98
N ARG A 60 -13.09 -21.13 11.55
CA ARG A 60 -12.50 -22.47 11.45
C ARG A 60 -11.02 -22.44 11.84
N ASP A 61 -10.49 -23.61 12.13
CA ASP A 61 -9.04 -23.78 12.28
C ASP A 61 -8.33 -23.63 10.93
N ALA A 62 -7.12 -23.04 10.97
CA ALA A 62 -6.23 -22.96 9.82
C ALA A 62 -5.59 -24.33 9.53
N THR A 63 -5.36 -24.64 8.26
CA THR A 63 -4.61 -25.85 7.88
C THR A 63 -3.11 -25.67 8.15
N GLU A 64 -2.35 -26.77 8.16
CA GLU A 64 -0.88 -26.72 8.31
C GLU A 64 -0.20 -25.85 7.23
N GLU A 65 -0.71 -25.89 6.00
CA GLU A 65 -0.22 -25.09 4.87
C GLU A 65 -0.53 -23.59 5.05
N GLU A 66 -1.73 -23.24 5.51
CA GLU A 66 -2.10 -21.85 5.77
C GLU A 66 -1.26 -21.24 6.89
N ILE A 67 -0.95 -22.03 7.92
CA ILE A 67 -0.03 -21.63 8.99
C ILE A 67 1.38 -21.41 8.44
N ALA A 68 1.87 -22.31 7.58
CA ALA A 68 3.18 -22.20 6.97
C ALA A 68 3.30 -20.96 6.04
N HIS A 69 2.23 -20.56 5.36
CA HIS A 69 2.21 -19.40 4.46
C HIS A 69 1.88 -18.08 5.17
N GLY A 70 1.20 -18.13 6.32
CA GLY A 70 0.79 -16.96 7.09
C GLY A 70 -0.44 -16.24 6.54
N HIS A 71 -1.23 -16.88 5.67
CA HIS A 71 -2.47 -16.32 5.13
C HIS A 71 -3.50 -17.43 4.81
N PRO A 72 -4.82 -17.13 4.87
CA PRO A 72 -5.85 -18.09 4.49
C PRO A 72 -5.82 -18.39 2.98
N HIS A 73 -6.28 -19.58 2.60
CA HIS A 73 -6.44 -20.01 1.22
C HIS A 73 -7.93 -19.92 0.81
N ALA A 74 -8.17 -19.68 -0.48
CA ALA A 74 -9.52 -19.72 -1.03
C ALA A 74 -10.07 -21.16 -1.05
N PRO A 75 -11.40 -21.37 -1.01
CA PRO A 75 -12.00 -22.68 -1.22
C PRO A 75 -11.56 -23.25 -2.58
N GLY A 76 -10.79 -24.35 -2.56
CA GLY A 76 -10.14 -24.91 -3.76
C GLY A 76 -8.61 -24.80 -3.78
N GLY A 77 -8.01 -24.22 -2.74
CA GLY A 77 -6.55 -24.07 -2.58
C GLY A 77 -6.00 -22.86 -3.32
N CYS A 78 -4.77 -22.47 -2.99
CA CYS A 78 -4.00 -21.58 -3.85
C CYS A 78 -3.42 -22.42 -4.99
N GLY A 79 -3.66 -22.05 -6.25
CA GLY A 79 -3.25 -22.80 -7.44
C GLY A 79 -1.74 -22.82 -7.71
N HIS A 80 -0.92 -22.96 -6.68
CA HIS A 80 0.52 -23.12 -6.75
C HIS A 80 0.99 -24.26 -5.84
N ASP A 81 1.95 -25.04 -6.36
CA ASP A 81 2.52 -26.19 -5.71
C ASP A 81 3.62 -25.76 -4.73
N HIS A 82 3.55 -26.26 -3.50
CA HIS A 82 4.61 -26.11 -2.50
C HIS A 82 5.32 -27.45 -2.37
N GLY A 83 6.32 -27.66 -3.23
CA GLY A 83 7.21 -28.83 -3.20
C GLY A 83 8.16 -28.84 -2.00
#